data_AF-A0A818D4C7-F1
#
_entry.id   AF-A0A818D4C7-F1
#
_cell.length_a   1.000
_cell.length_b   1.000
_cell.length_c   1.000
_cell.angle_alpha   90.00
_cell.angle_beta   90.00
_cell.angle_gamma   90.00
#
_symmetry.space_group_name_H-M   'P 1'
#
loop_
_entity.id
_entity.type
_entity.pdbx_description
1 polymer ?
#
loop_
_entity_poly.entity_id
_entity_poly.type
_entity_poly.pdbx_seq_one_letter_code
_entity_poly.pdbx_strand_id
1 'polypeptide(L)'
;MSKGALFIRTAQHWFNWFKNDNFELDDLPRAGRPLEVDMDVLKQLAEEDPRLTTWCLAERLGCSHATVETHLRELVKTWKYGVWIPHEVSPLQLQHRVDACMKLLTSHRNYQWLHNLITGDEKWVLHVNHTRKRQ
;
A
#
# COMPACT_ATOMS: atom_id res chain seq x y z
N MET A 1 14.75 43.51 -26.68
CA MET A 1 14.27 42.17 -27.05
C MET A 1 12.86 42.02 -26.50
N SER A 2 11.86 41.95 -27.36
CA SER A 2 10.44 41.91 -26.97
C SER A 2 10.13 40.59 -26.26
N LYS A 3 9.66 40.69 -25.01
CA LYS A 3 9.14 39.56 -24.22
C LYS A 3 7.90 39.02 -24.93
N GLY A 4 8.05 37.94 -25.70
CA GLY A 4 6.94 37.26 -26.36
C GLY A 4 7.19 36.82 -27.81
N ALA A 5 8.29 37.22 -28.44
CA ALA A 5 8.64 36.74 -29.78
C ALA A 5 9.35 35.38 -29.71
N LEU A 6 8.81 34.37 -30.40
CA LEU A 6 9.46 33.07 -30.58
C LEU A 6 10.75 33.22 -31.40
N PHE A 7 11.79 32.48 -31.03
CA PHE A 7 13.01 32.43 -31.83
C PHE A 7 12.73 31.80 -33.20
N ILE A 8 13.40 32.30 -34.25
CA ILE A 8 13.22 31.82 -35.64
C ILE A 8 13.40 30.30 -35.76
N ARG A 9 14.37 29.72 -35.02
CA ARG A 9 14.59 28.26 -34.97
C ARG A 9 13.38 27.49 -34.43
N THR A 10 12.73 28.01 -33.40
CA THR A 10 11.52 27.39 -32.81
C THR A 10 10.37 27.43 -33.81
N ALA A 11 10.18 28.55 -34.51
CA ALA A 11 9.14 28.68 -35.54
C ALA A 11 9.36 27.71 -36.73
N GLN A 12 10.62 27.54 -37.18
CA GLN A 12 10.97 26.56 -38.22
C GLN A 12 10.73 25.12 -37.79
N HIS A 13 11.03 24.79 -36.53
CA HIS A 13 10.78 23.46 -35.96
C HIS A 13 9.29 23.12 -35.95
N TRP A 14 8.45 24.02 -35.41
CA TRP A 14 7.00 23.86 -35.42
C TRP A 14 6.41 23.80 -36.84
N PHE A 15 6.89 24.62 -37.76
CA PHE A 15 6.42 24.58 -39.15
C PHE A 15 6.70 23.23 -39.83
N ASN A 16 7.87 22.64 -39.61
CA ASN A 16 8.18 21.29 -40.11
C ASN A 16 7.33 20.22 -39.41
N TRP A 17 7.04 20.39 -38.13
CA TRP A 17 6.18 19.49 -37.35
C TRP A 17 4.74 19.47 -37.91
N PHE A 18 4.15 20.64 -38.16
CA PHE A 18 2.83 20.77 -38.79
C PHE A 18 2.79 20.28 -40.23
N LYS A 19 3.88 20.43 -40.99
CA LYS A 19 3.99 19.90 -42.37
C LYS A 19 3.92 18.37 -42.42
N ASN A 20 4.25 17.69 -41.31
CA ASN A 20 4.17 16.24 -41.16
C ASN A 20 2.81 15.78 -40.58
N ASP A 21 1.76 16.60 -40.72
CA ASP A 21 0.39 16.36 -40.21
C ASP A 21 0.31 16.11 -38.69
N ASN A 22 1.34 16.48 -37.92
CA ASN A 22 1.28 16.42 -36.47
C ASN A 22 0.88 17.80 -35.91
N PHE A 23 -0.34 17.90 -35.40
CA PHE A 23 -0.90 19.13 -34.81
C PHE A 23 -0.99 19.05 -33.28
N GLU A 24 -0.32 18.07 -32.67
CA GLU A 24 -0.23 17.94 -31.22
C GLU A 24 0.64 19.08 -30.68
N LEU A 25 0.05 19.92 -29.84
CA LEU A 25 0.71 21.09 -29.26
C LEU A 25 1.38 20.78 -27.92
N ASP A 26 1.07 19.63 -27.34
CA ASP A 26 1.64 19.18 -26.09
C ASP A 26 3.05 18.63 -26.31
N ASP A 27 3.93 18.86 -25.34
CA ASP A 27 5.26 18.27 -25.35
C ASP A 27 5.14 16.74 -25.34
N LEU A 28 5.84 16.08 -26.24
CA LEU A 28 5.99 14.62 -26.20
C LEU A 28 6.54 14.19 -24.83
N PRO A 29 6.21 12.96 -24.38
CA PRO A 29 6.75 12.41 -23.14
C PRO A 29 8.28 12.51 -23.17
N ARG A 30 8.83 13.34 -22.29
CA ARG A 30 10.28 13.45 -22.17
C ARG A 30 10.80 12.14 -21.60
N ALA A 31 11.88 11.62 -22.18
CA ALA A 31 12.65 10.56 -21.54
C ALA A 31 13.19 11.14 -20.22
N GLY A 32 12.49 10.86 -19.13
CA GLY A 32 12.86 11.31 -17.79
C GLY A 32 14.18 10.69 -17.33
N ARG A 33 14.53 10.94 -16.07
CA ARG A 33 15.65 10.22 -15.45
C ARG A 33 15.31 8.72 -15.44
N PRO A 34 16.23 7.82 -15.86
CA PRO A 34 16.02 6.39 -15.74
C PRO A 34 15.69 6.00 -14.30
N LEU A 35 14.74 5.10 -14.09
CA LEU A 35 14.50 4.53 -12.77
C LEU A 35 15.78 3.79 -12.34
N GLU A 36 16.37 4.23 -11.25
CA GLU A 36 17.59 3.65 -10.68
C GLU A 36 17.29 2.33 -9.95
N VAL A 37 16.01 2.03 -9.73
CA VAL A 37 15.52 0.90 -8.92
C VAL A 37 14.43 0.15 -9.69
N ASP A 38 14.53 -1.17 -9.71
CA ASP A 38 13.48 -2.04 -10.23
C ASP A 38 12.30 -2.10 -9.25
N MET A 39 11.13 -1.62 -9.72
CA MET A 39 9.90 -1.55 -8.95
C MET A 39 9.34 -2.93 -8.60
N ASP A 40 9.55 -3.93 -9.47
CA ASP A 40 9.06 -5.29 -9.25
C ASP A 40 9.85 -5.96 -8.13
N VAL A 41 11.16 -5.72 -8.08
CA VAL A 41 12.04 -6.18 -6.99
C VAL A 41 11.65 -5.53 -5.67
N LEU A 42 11.41 -4.21 -5.65
CA LEU A 42 10.94 -3.51 -4.45
C LEU A 42 9.61 -4.08 -3.95
N LYS A 43 8.67 -4.34 -4.87
CA LYS A 43 7.36 -4.90 -4.54
C LYS A 43 7.51 -6.29 -3.93
N GLN A 44 8.34 -7.15 -4.52
CA GLN A 44 8.60 -8.49 -4.00
C GLN A 44 9.17 -8.44 -2.57
N LEU A 45 10.19 -7.61 -2.34
CA LEU A 45 10.78 -7.45 -1.00
C LEU A 45 9.77 -6.96 0.04
N ALA A 46 8.90 -6.02 -0.33
CA ALA A 46 7.87 -5.49 0.54
C ALA A 46 6.74 -6.51 0.84
N GLU A 47 6.50 -7.47 -0.06
CA GLU A 47 5.50 -8.53 0.11
C GLU A 47 6.05 -9.72 0.90
N GLU A 48 7.34 -10.03 0.74
CA GLU A 48 8.04 -11.06 1.52
C GLU A 48 8.13 -10.71 3.01
N ASP A 49 8.51 -9.47 3.33
CA ASP A 49 8.51 -8.97 4.71
C ASP A 49 7.97 -7.53 4.81
N PRO A 50 6.66 -7.38 5.09
CA PRO A 50 6.02 -6.07 5.25
C PRO A 50 6.52 -5.25 6.46
N ARG A 51 7.34 -5.82 7.34
CA ARG A 51 7.88 -5.12 8.52
C ARG A 51 9.20 -4.41 8.24
N LEU A 52 9.81 -4.63 7.07
CA LEU A 52 11.05 -3.96 6.71
C LEU A 52 10.88 -2.45 6.68
N THR A 53 11.88 -1.76 7.22
CA THR A 53 11.94 -0.30 7.11
C THR A 53 12.38 0.10 5.71
N THR A 54 11.98 1.29 5.29
CA THR A 54 12.45 1.96 4.07
C THR A 54 13.98 2.09 4.03
N TRP A 55 14.66 2.18 5.18
CA TRP A 55 16.13 2.16 5.26
C TRP A 55 16.71 0.80 4.90
N CYS A 56 16.17 -0.29 5.46
CA CYS A 56 16.61 -1.64 5.11
C CYS A 56 16.36 -1.96 3.63
N LEU A 57 15.23 -1.51 3.08
CA LEU A 57 14.93 -1.66 1.66
C LEU A 57 15.93 -0.88 0.79
N ALA A 58 16.27 0.35 1.19
CA ALA A 58 17.24 1.19 0.48
C ALA A 58 18.64 0.58 0.47
N GLU A 59 19.09 0.03 1.60
CA GLU A 59 20.36 -0.68 1.71
C GLU A 59 20.41 -1.91 0.79
N ARG A 60 19.34 -2.72 0.76
CA ARG A 60 19.24 -3.90 -0.11
C ARG A 60 19.20 -3.55 -1.59
N LEU A 61 18.57 -2.44 -1.94
CA LEU A 61 18.41 -1.97 -3.33
C LEU A 61 19.55 -1.05 -3.78
N GLY A 62 20.50 -0.72 -2.90
CA GLY A 62 21.63 0.17 -3.21
C GLY A 62 21.21 1.60 -3.58
N CYS A 63 20.07 2.07 -3.08
CA CYS A 63 19.48 3.35 -3.45
C CYS A 63 19.23 4.24 -2.22
N SER A 64 18.75 5.47 -2.44
CA SER A 64 18.41 6.36 -1.32
C SER A 64 17.08 5.96 -0.68
N HIS A 65 16.95 6.16 0.64
CA HIS A 65 15.68 5.99 1.36
C HIS A 65 14.53 6.79 0.73
N ALA A 66 14.80 8.02 0.27
CA ALA A 66 13.80 8.87 -0.37
C ALA A 66 13.29 8.27 -1.70
N THR A 67 14.17 7.59 -2.45
CA THR A 67 13.82 6.87 -3.67
C THR A 67 12.86 5.72 -3.36
N VAL A 68 13.16 4.91 -2.34
CA VAL A 68 12.28 3.83 -1.87
C VAL A 68 10.92 4.36 -1.43
N GLU A 69 10.88 5.43 -0.65
CA GLU A 69 9.62 6.01 -0.17
C GLU A 69 8.74 6.51 -1.33
N THR A 70 9.35 7.16 -2.33
CA THR A 70 8.65 7.64 -3.53
C THR A 70 8.03 6.48 -4.29
N HIS A 71 8.82 5.43 -4.52
CA HIS A 71 8.38 4.24 -5.24
C HIS A 71 7.33 3.42 -4.49
N LEU A 72 7.42 3.33 -3.15
CA LEU A 72 6.37 2.69 -2.36
C LEU A 72 5.04 3.46 -2.46
N ARG A 73 5.07 4.79 -2.54
CA ARG A 73 3.87 5.61 -2.76
C ARG A 73 3.28 5.38 -4.16
N GLU A 74 4.11 5.27 -5.19
CA GLU A 74 3.69 4.91 -6.56
C GLU A 74 3.04 3.51 -6.60
N LEU A 75 3.54 2.56 -5.80
CA LEU A 75 2.95 1.23 -5.63
C LEU A 75 1.72 1.20 -4.69
N VAL A 76 1.26 2.35 -4.20
CA VAL A 76 0.13 2.47 -3.25
C VAL A 76 0.36 1.64 -1.97
N LYS A 77 1.62 1.46 -1.56
CA LYS A 77 1.99 0.79 -0.32
C LYS A 77 2.07 1.84 0.79
N THR A 78 1.38 1.58 1.90
CA THR A 78 1.39 2.44 3.09
C THR A 78 1.75 1.63 4.31
N TRP A 79 2.55 2.21 5.20
CA TRP A 79 2.91 1.55 6.44
C TRP A 79 1.73 1.54 7.41
N LYS A 80 1.48 0.39 8.03
CA LYS A 80 0.41 0.18 9.01
C LYS A 80 0.95 -0.58 10.21
N TYR A 81 0.47 -0.19 11.39
CA TYR A 81 0.75 -0.93 12.61
C TYR A 81 0.19 -2.35 12.56
N GLY A 82 0.95 -3.28 13.14
CA GLY A 82 0.48 -4.63 13.39
C GLY A 82 -0.80 -4.64 14.24
N VAL A 83 -1.62 -5.67 14.03
CA VAL A 83 -2.73 -5.99 14.92
C VAL A 83 -2.17 -6.79 16.09
N TRP A 84 -2.51 -6.39 17.32
CA TRP A 84 -2.16 -7.16 18.49
C TRP A 84 -3.03 -8.42 18.54
N ILE A 85 -2.39 -9.58 18.58
CA ILE A 85 -3.04 -10.88 18.69
C ILE A 85 -2.83 -11.38 20.13
N PRO A 86 -3.89 -11.68 20.89
CA PRO A 86 -3.76 -11.96 22.32
C PRO A 86 -2.93 -13.20 22.67
N HIS A 87 -2.99 -14.23 21.83
CA HIS A 87 -2.32 -15.48 22.07
C HIS A 87 -1.77 -16.07 20.78
N GLU A 88 -0.65 -16.77 20.88
CA GLU A 88 -0.18 -17.63 19.81
C GLU A 88 -1.07 -18.89 19.77
N VAL A 89 -1.60 -19.23 18.60
CA VAL A 89 -2.56 -20.33 18.45
C VAL A 89 -1.80 -21.55 17.93
N SER A 90 -1.93 -22.69 18.59
CA SER A 90 -1.34 -23.92 18.06
C SER A 90 -2.10 -24.43 16.82
N PRO A 91 -1.48 -25.19 15.91
CA PRO A 91 -2.17 -25.73 14.74
C PRO A 91 -3.42 -26.55 15.08
N LEU A 92 -3.37 -27.31 16.18
CA LEU A 92 -4.51 -28.09 16.69
C LEU A 92 -5.66 -27.18 17.16
N GLN A 93 -5.33 -26.12 17.91
CA GLN A 93 -6.33 -25.13 18.35
C GLN A 93 -6.95 -24.40 17.16
N LEU A 94 -6.17 -24.10 16.12
CA LEU A 94 -6.67 -23.49 14.89
C LEU A 94 -7.72 -24.38 14.22
N GLN A 95 -7.39 -25.68 14.07
CA GLN A 95 -8.30 -26.65 13.47
C GLN A 95 -9.59 -26.79 14.28
N HIS A 96 -9.50 -26.93 15.60
CA HIS A 96 -10.68 -26.99 16.47
C HIS A 96 -11.58 -25.77 16.34
N ARG A 97 -10.99 -24.56 16.22
CA ARG A 97 -11.76 -23.32 16.02
C ARG A 97 -12.46 -23.33 14.66
N VAL A 98 -11.78 -23.74 13.59
CA VAL A 98 -12.38 -23.86 12.25
C VAL A 98 -13.54 -24.85 12.28
N ASP A 99 -13.34 -26.04 12.87
CA ASP A 99 -14.38 -27.07 12.94
C ASP A 99 -15.59 -26.60 13.75
N ALA A 100 -15.38 -25.93 14.88
CA ALA A 100 -16.46 -25.36 15.69
C ALA A 100 -17.25 -24.30 14.91
N CYS A 101 -16.56 -23.36 14.25
CA CYS A 101 -17.19 -22.35 13.42
C CYS A 101 -17.97 -22.96 12.25
N MET A 102 -17.38 -23.94 11.55
CA MET A 102 -18.04 -24.62 10.44
C MET A 102 -19.29 -25.38 10.89
N LYS A 103 -19.25 -26.05 12.06
CA LYS A 103 -20.43 -26.70 12.64
C LYS A 103 -21.52 -25.68 12.97
N LEU A 104 -21.18 -24.55 13.59
CA LEU A 104 -22.15 -23.49 13.89
C LEU A 104 -22.78 -22.92 12.62
N LEU A 105 -21.98 -22.61 11.60
CA LEU A 105 -22.45 -22.07 10.31
C LEU A 105 -23.36 -23.06 9.54
N THR A 106 -23.04 -24.35 9.58
CA THR A 106 -23.78 -25.37 8.83
C THR A 106 -25.06 -25.82 9.54
N SER A 107 -25.02 -25.94 10.87
CA SER A 107 -26.17 -26.32 11.69
C SER A 107 -27.22 -25.21 11.78
N HIS A 108 -26.78 -23.95 11.75
CA HIS A 108 -27.66 -22.80 11.88
C HIS A 108 -27.49 -21.84 10.70
N ARG A 109 -27.98 -22.26 9.52
CA ARG A 109 -27.89 -21.49 8.27
C ARG A 109 -28.68 -20.18 8.30
N ASN A 110 -29.66 -20.06 9.18
CA ASN A 110 -30.40 -18.83 9.43
C ASN A 110 -29.94 -18.18 10.73
N TYR A 111 -30.25 -16.91 10.94
CA TYR A 111 -29.85 -16.18 12.17
C TYR A 111 -30.89 -16.28 13.29
N GLN A 112 -31.96 -17.08 13.13
CA GLN A 112 -33.07 -17.12 14.09
C GLN A 112 -32.66 -17.63 15.47
N TRP A 113 -31.66 -18.52 15.54
CA TRP A 113 -31.10 -19.04 16.79
C TRP A 113 -30.39 -17.98 17.64
N LEU A 114 -29.88 -16.91 17.03
CA LEU A 114 -29.23 -15.82 17.77
C LEU A 114 -30.21 -15.11 18.71
N HIS A 115 -31.51 -15.12 18.41
CA HIS A 115 -32.53 -14.55 19.31
C HIS A 115 -32.60 -15.26 20.67
N ASN A 116 -32.20 -16.52 20.72
CA ASN A 116 -32.21 -17.34 21.94
C ASN A 116 -30.80 -17.50 22.55
N LEU A 117 -29.78 -16.89 21.95
CA LEU A 117 -28.41 -17.01 22.41
C LEU A 117 -28.19 -16.11 23.63
N ILE A 118 -27.89 -16.71 24.78
CA ILE A 118 -27.49 -16.01 25.99
C ILE A 118 -25.99 -16.28 26.20
N THR A 119 -25.20 -15.21 26.34
CA THR A 119 -23.75 -15.29 26.58
C THR A 119 -23.37 -14.44 27.79
N GLY A 120 -22.26 -14.76 28.43
CA GLY A 120 -21.70 -14.00 29.54
C GLY A 120 -20.18 -14.15 29.57
N ASP A 121 -19.49 -13.08 29.93
CA ASP A 121 -18.04 -13.05 30.14
C ASP A 121 -17.74 -12.04 31.26
N GLU A 122 -16.63 -12.23 31.95
CA GLU A 122 -16.20 -11.37 33.04
C GLU A 122 -15.12 -10.41 32.56
N LYS A 123 -15.31 -9.12 32.82
CA LYS A 123 -14.33 -8.08 32.47
C LYS A 123 -13.97 -7.26 33.70
N TRP A 124 -12.67 -7.10 33.93
CA TRP A 124 -12.17 -6.19 34.94
C TRP A 124 -12.52 -4.74 34.62
N VAL A 125 -13.07 -4.03 35.61
CA VAL A 125 -13.33 -2.58 35.56
C VAL A 125 -12.39 -1.89 36.53
N LEU A 126 -11.41 -1.18 35.98
CA LEU A 126 -10.43 -0.44 36.77
C LEU A 126 -11.04 0.87 37.27
N HIS A 127 -10.70 1.28 38.50
CA HIS A 127 -11.15 2.55 39.09
C HIS A 127 -10.64 3.77 38.30
N VAL A 128 -9.42 3.69 37.75
CA VAL A 128 -8.84 4.68 36.83
C VAL A 128 -8.34 3.95 35.60
N ASN A 129 -8.79 4.37 34.42
CA ASN A 129 -8.44 3.73 33.16
C ASN A 129 -7.52 4.65 32.34
N HIS A 130 -6.21 4.36 32.33
CA HIS A 130 -5.26 5.09 31.50
C HIS A 130 -5.39 4.64 30.04
N THR A 131 -6.11 5.39 29.22
CA THR A 131 -6.19 5.11 27.78
C THR A 131 -4.86 5.38 27.10
N ARG A 132 -4.13 4.33 26.72
CA ARG A 132 -2.96 4.45 25.84
C ARG A 132 -3.43 4.55 24.40
N LYS A 133 -3.08 5.65 23.71
CA LYS A 133 -3.27 5.74 22.26
C LYS A 133 -2.32 4.74 21.59
N ARG A 134 -2.75 4.16 20.46
CA ARG A 134 -1.86 3.37 19.60
C ARG A 134 -0.66 4.23 19.24
N GLN A 135 0.52 3.85 19.71
CA GLN A 135 1.81 4.41 19.28
C GLN A 135 2.20 3.80 17.95
#